data_AF-A0A5J5W0V6-F1
#
_entry.id   AF-A0A5J5W0V6-F1
#
_cell.length_a   1.000
_cell.length_b   1.000
_cell.length_c   1.000
_cell.angle_alpha   90.00
_cell.angle_beta   90.00
_cell.angle_gamma   90.00
#
_symmetry.space_group_name_H-M   'P 1'
#
loop_
_entity.id
_entity.type
_entity.pdbx_description
1 polymer ?
#
loop_
_entity_poly.entity_id
_entity_poly.type
_entity_poly.pdbx_seq_one_letter_code
_entity_poly.pdbx_strand_id
1 'polypeptide(L)'
;MDYLAKIFDQTKPFVAVILLQFGFAGMSLISKYALNQGMSQHVLVVYRHAVATLVIAPFALVYDRKIRPKMTLSIFVKILLLGLLEPTIDQNLFYSGMKYTSATFTSAMCNVLPAFAFIFAWIFKLEKVNIGEVHSQAKIIGTIVSVGGAMLMTLIKGPMLQLPWIKSDDDHAFSSAATHQYPIKGAIMITIGCFSWAAFIILQAITLKSYPAELSLTALICLVGTIEGCIVAVAMEAGNAAVWSIHLDAKLLAAVYSGVICSGIAYYVQGMVMKTRGPVFVTAFSPLSMVVIAIFSSFILSEILYLGRVIGAIVIVVGLYLVLWGKSKDQRSSNQDIQMEGSNDLKMVPAIDETTKISNQELVVLDLTSNKVTPTDEYV
;
A
#
# COMPACT_ATOMS: atom_id res chain seq x y z
N MET A 1 -12.22 -28.70 4.20
CA MET A 1 -12.61 -27.40 3.60
C MET A 1 -12.11 -26.25 4.47
N ASP A 2 -12.38 -26.26 5.78
CA ASP A 2 -12.02 -25.17 6.70
C ASP A 2 -10.52 -24.91 6.86
N TYR A 3 -9.69 -25.96 6.79
CA TYR A 3 -8.22 -25.80 6.82
C TYR A 3 -7.69 -25.07 5.57
N LEU A 4 -8.23 -25.38 4.38
CA LEU A 4 -7.86 -24.73 3.14
C LEU A 4 -8.37 -23.28 3.09
N ALA A 5 -9.58 -23.03 3.58
CA ALA A 5 -10.12 -21.67 3.72
C ALA A 5 -9.25 -20.81 4.66
N LYS A 6 -8.82 -21.38 5.80
CA LYS A 6 -7.93 -20.70 6.75
C LYS A 6 -6.56 -20.39 6.16
N ILE A 7 -5.96 -21.32 5.40
CA ILE A 7 -4.70 -21.07 4.69
C ILE A 7 -4.90 -19.97 3.65
N PHE A 8 -6.00 -20.02 2.88
CA PHE A 8 -6.29 -19.03 1.87
C PHE A 8 -6.42 -17.62 2.47
N ASP A 9 -7.16 -17.46 3.56
CA ASP A 9 -7.31 -16.17 4.25
C ASP A 9 -5.99 -15.65 4.84
N GLN A 10 -5.13 -16.56 5.33
CA GLN A 10 -3.81 -16.18 5.82
C GLN A 10 -2.89 -15.74 4.68
N THR A 11 -2.91 -16.42 3.53
CA THR A 11 -1.99 -16.17 2.40
C THR A 11 -2.44 -15.03 1.50
N LYS A 12 -3.75 -14.75 1.41
CA LYS A 12 -4.34 -13.74 0.54
C LYS A 12 -3.67 -12.35 0.65
N PRO A 13 -3.40 -11.79 1.84
CA PRO A 13 -2.73 -10.50 1.95
C PRO A 13 -1.30 -10.49 1.38
N PHE A 14 -0.58 -11.61 1.46
CA PHE A 14 0.79 -11.71 0.92
C PHE A 14 0.76 -11.70 -0.61
N VAL A 15 -0.06 -12.56 -1.21
CA VAL A 15 -0.22 -12.64 -2.67
C VAL A 15 -0.69 -11.31 -3.23
N ALA A 16 -1.66 -10.66 -2.56
CA ALA A 16 -2.18 -9.37 -2.95
C ALA A 16 -1.06 -8.30 -3.00
N VAL A 17 -0.27 -8.15 -1.93
CA VAL A 17 0.82 -7.16 -1.91
C VAL A 17 1.91 -7.49 -2.92
N ILE A 18 2.27 -8.77 -3.10
CA ILE A 18 3.24 -9.19 -4.13
C ILE A 18 2.76 -8.77 -5.52
N LEU A 19 1.50 -9.04 -5.88
CA LEU A 19 0.92 -8.62 -7.15
C LEU A 19 0.91 -7.10 -7.32
N LEU A 20 0.69 -6.33 -6.24
CA LEU A 20 0.82 -4.87 -6.31
C LEU A 20 2.24 -4.43 -6.67
N GLN A 21 3.29 -5.13 -6.17
CA GLN A 21 4.68 -4.81 -6.53
C GLN A 21 4.96 -5.04 -8.02
N PHE A 22 4.39 -6.08 -8.64
CA PHE A 22 4.44 -6.25 -10.09
C PHE A 22 3.74 -5.08 -10.82
N GLY A 23 2.59 -4.64 -10.31
CA GLY A 23 1.88 -3.47 -10.81
C GLY A 23 2.72 -2.21 -10.80
N PHE A 24 3.35 -1.90 -9.65
CA PHE A 24 4.23 -0.75 -9.47
C PHE A 24 5.52 -0.82 -10.30
N ALA A 25 6.08 -2.02 -10.47
CA ALA A 25 7.23 -2.24 -11.35
C ALA A 25 6.90 -1.91 -12.81
N GLY A 26 5.78 -2.44 -13.32
CA GLY A 26 5.30 -2.14 -14.67
C GLY A 26 5.03 -0.65 -14.87
N MET A 27 4.44 0.02 -13.87
CA MET A 27 4.18 1.46 -13.93
C MET A 27 5.46 2.27 -14.03
N SER A 28 6.50 1.93 -13.26
CA SER A 28 7.77 2.65 -13.30
C SER A 28 8.40 2.64 -14.70
N LEU A 29 8.32 1.52 -15.43
CA LEU A 29 8.82 1.40 -16.80
C LEU A 29 7.95 2.17 -17.80
N ILE A 30 6.62 1.96 -17.76
CA ILE A 30 5.68 2.61 -18.68
C ILE A 30 5.70 4.14 -18.49
N SER A 31 5.68 4.61 -17.24
CA SER A 31 5.75 6.03 -16.93
C SER A 31 7.10 6.62 -17.33
N LYS A 32 8.23 5.97 -17.06
CA LYS A 32 9.54 6.49 -17.52
C LYS A 32 9.58 6.64 -19.04
N TYR A 33 9.05 5.66 -19.78
CA TYR A 33 8.96 5.73 -21.23
C TYR A 33 8.09 6.92 -21.69
N ALA A 34 6.90 7.08 -21.12
CA ALA A 34 6.00 8.20 -21.46
C ALA A 34 6.61 9.58 -21.11
N LEU A 35 7.28 9.70 -19.96
CA LEU A 35 7.95 10.93 -19.53
C LEU A 35 9.11 11.30 -20.46
N ASN A 36 9.86 10.31 -20.96
CA ASN A 36 10.93 10.51 -21.94
C ASN A 36 10.37 10.97 -23.31
N GLN A 37 9.15 10.57 -23.68
CA GLN A 37 8.41 11.04 -24.87
C GLN A 37 7.75 12.43 -24.66
N GLY A 38 8.17 13.17 -23.65
CA GLY A 38 7.71 14.54 -23.38
C GLY A 38 6.36 14.65 -22.67
N MET A 39 5.84 13.58 -22.06
CA MET A 39 4.66 13.71 -21.20
C MET A 39 4.98 14.58 -19.98
N SER A 40 4.11 15.52 -19.63
CA SER A 40 4.25 16.23 -18.35
C SER A 40 3.92 15.29 -17.20
N GLN A 41 4.77 15.31 -16.17
CA GLN A 41 4.52 14.56 -14.94
C GLN A 41 3.22 15.02 -14.24
N HIS A 42 2.93 16.32 -14.27
CA HIS A 42 1.78 16.89 -13.56
C HIS A 42 0.47 16.42 -14.21
N VAL A 43 0.43 16.47 -15.54
CA VAL A 43 -0.73 16.02 -16.31
C VAL A 43 -0.90 14.50 -16.23
N LEU A 44 0.19 13.72 -16.23
CA LEU A 44 0.13 12.26 -16.00
C LEU A 44 -0.54 11.92 -14.66
N VAL A 45 -0.17 12.60 -13.58
CA VAL A 45 -0.77 12.40 -12.25
C VAL A 45 -2.27 12.70 -12.28
N VAL A 46 -2.67 13.80 -12.91
CA VAL A 46 -4.10 14.14 -13.06
C VAL A 46 -4.87 13.03 -13.77
N TYR A 47 -4.41 12.61 -14.95
CA TYR A 47 -5.12 11.60 -15.71
C TYR A 47 -5.14 10.24 -15.01
N ARG A 48 -4.04 9.86 -14.35
CA ARG A 48 -3.96 8.64 -13.53
C ARG A 48 -5.08 8.62 -12.49
N HIS A 49 -5.24 9.70 -11.73
CA HIS A 49 -6.26 9.76 -10.68
C HIS A 49 -7.67 9.96 -11.22
N ALA A 50 -7.84 10.68 -12.33
CA ALA A 50 -9.13 10.80 -12.99
C ALA A 50 -9.63 9.43 -13.47
N VAL A 51 -8.77 8.65 -14.14
CA VAL A 51 -9.08 7.28 -14.57
C VAL A 51 -9.40 6.40 -13.37
N ALA A 52 -8.58 6.44 -12.31
CA ALA A 52 -8.83 5.66 -11.10
C ALA A 52 -10.20 5.99 -10.49
N THR A 53 -10.57 7.27 -10.44
CA THR A 53 -11.86 7.73 -9.92
C THR A 53 -13.02 7.22 -10.77
N LEU A 54 -12.94 7.38 -12.09
CA LEU A 54 -13.97 6.92 -13.02
C LEU A 54 -14.18 5.40 -12.96
N VAL A 55 -13.10 4.65 -12.79
CA VAL A 55 -13.16 3.19 -12.72
C VAL A 55 -13.66 2.72 -11.35
N ILE A 56 -13.19 3.28 -10.23
CA ILE A 56 -13.52 2.78 -8.89
C ILE A 56 -14.86 3.33 -8.36
N ALA A 57 -15.26 4.55 -8.73
CA ALA A 57 -16.46 5.18 -8.18
C ALA A 57 -17.75 4.35 -8.40
N PRO A 58 -18.01 3.73 -9.57
CA PRO A 58 -19.18 2.86 -9.76
C PRO A 58 -19.19 1.68 -8.79
N PHE A 59 -18.06 0.99 -8.61
CA PHE A 59 -17.96 -0.12 -7.66
C PHE A 59 -18.17 0.37 -6.23
N ALA A 60 -17.57 1.49 -5.86
CA ALA A 60 -17.78 2.09 -4.55
C ALA A 60 -19.27 2.41 -4.30
N LEU A 61 -19.98 2.93 -5.30
CA LEU A 61 -21.41 3.27 -5.18
C LEU A 61 -22.31 2.05 -5.03
N VAL A 62 -21.90 0.89 -5.57
CA VAL A 62 -22.66 -0.36 -5.47
C VAL A 62 -22.31 -1.12 -4.19
N TYR A 63 -21.03 -1.38 -3.94
CA TYR A 63 -20.58 -2.28 -2.88
C TYR A 63 -20.53 -1.63 -1.50
N ASP A 64 -20.12 -0.35 -1.41
CA ASP A 64 -19.96 0.29 -0.11
C ASP A 64 -21.21 1.05 0.35
N ARG A 65 -22.27 1.13 -0.46
CA ARG A 65 -23.46 1.97 -0.20
C ARG A 65 -24.02 1.80 1.21
N LYS A 66 -24.01 0.58 1.74
CA LYS A 66 -24.61 0.23 3.05
C LYS A 66 -23.65 0.40 4.23
N ILE A 67 -22.34 0.49 3.98
CA ILE A 67 -21.31 0.55 5.03
C ILE A 67 -20.67 1.93 5.19
N ARG A 68 -20.96 2.87 4.28
CA ARG A 68 -20.44 4.24 4.32
C ARG A 68 -20.93 4.97 5.58
N PRO A 69 -20.02 5.41 6.47
CA PRO A 69 -20.42 6.28 7.58
C PRO A 69 -20.71 7.69 7.07
N LYS A 70 -21.36 8.50 7.91
CA LYS A 70 -21.62 9.91 7.62
C LYS A 70 -20.31 10.68 7.45
N MET A 71 -20.24 11.53 6.43
CA MET A 71 -19.08 12.38 6.18
C MET A 71 -19.02 13.48 7.23
N THR A 72 -18.10 13.37 8.18
CA THR A 72 -17.80 14.43 9.16
C THR A 72 -16.68 15.32 8.63
N LEU A 73 -16.56 16.55 9.15
CA LEU A 73 -15.48 17.46 8.77
C LEU A 73 -14.09 16.83 9.01
N SER A 74 -13.92 16.10 10.12
CA SER A 74 -12.65 15.41 10.42
C SER A 74 -12.31 14.34 9.37
N ILE A 75 -13.27 13.54 8.94
CA ILE A 75 -13.05 12.53 7.88
C ILE A 75 -12.74 13.21 6.56
N PHE A 76 -13.50 14.26 6.22
CA PHE A 76 -13.26 15.02 5.00
C PHE A 76 -11.85 15.62 4.95
N VAL A 77 -11.39 16.26 6.03
CA VAL A 77 -10.01 16.79 6.13
C VAL A 77 -8.96 15.69 6.01
N LYS A 78 -9.18 14.51 6.63
CA LYS A 78 -8.27 13.37 6.45
C LYS A 78 -8.19 12.93 4.99
N ILE A 79 -9.32 12.89 4.27
CA ILE A 79 -9.37 12.55 2.85
C ILE A 79 -8.67 13.61 2.00
N LEU A 80 -8.85 14.90 2.30
CA LEU A 80 -8.09 15.97 1.67
C LEU A 80 -6.58 15.77 1.84
N LEU A 81 -6.13 15.56 3.08
CA LEU A 81 -4.73 15.29 3.37
C LEU A 81 -4.22 14.00 2.71
N LEU A 82 -5.05 12.97 2.56
CA LEU A 82 -4.67 11.76 1.82
C LEU A 82 -4.47 12.03 0.33
N GLY A 83 -5.33 12.86 -0.29
CA GLY A 83 -5.14 13.34 -1.66
C GLY A 83 -3.88 14.20 -1.82
N LEU A 84 -3.57 15.01 -0.80
CA LEU A 84 -2.41 15.88 -0.83
C LEU A 84 -1.10 15.09 -0.70
N LEU A 85 -1.05 14.14 0.23
CA LEU A 85 0.19 13.44 0.58
C LEU A 85 0.68 12.53 -0.55
N GLU A 86 -0.17 11.64 -1.08
CA GLU A 86 0.31 10.69 -2.11
C GLU A 86 0.00 11.19 -3.54
N PRO A 87 -1.26 11.40 -3.96
CA PRO A 87 -1.55 11.82 -5.32
C PRO A 87 -0.83 13.11 -5.73
N THR A 88 -0.86 14.12 -4.85
CA THR A 88 -0.33 15.44 -5.19
C THR A 88 1.17 15.56 -4.90
N ILE A 89 1.62 15.37 -3.66
CA ILE A 89 3.04 15.60 -3.30
C ILE A 89 3.92 14.44 -3.76
N ASP A 90 3.64 13.21 -3.33
CA ASP A 90 4.50 12.06 -3.65
C ASP A 90 4.62 11.85 -5.16
N GLN A 91 3.52 11.68 -5.89
CA GLN A 91 3.62 11.29 -7.30
C GLN A 91 4.28 12.36 -8.16
N ASN A 92 4.00 13.64 -7.92
CA ASN A 92 4.66 14.72 -8.66
C ASN A 92 6.16 14.76 -8.38
N LEU A 93 6.58 14.59 -7.12
CA LEU A 93 7.99 14.55 -6.75
C LEU A 93 8.68 13.28 -7.23
N PHE A 94 7.99 12.13 -7.19
CA PHE A 94 8.46 10.84 -7.68
C PHE A 94 8.74 10.91 -9.18
N TYR A 95 7.78 11.35 -9.99
CA TYR A 95 7.96 11.46 -11.44
C TYR A 95 8.96 12.56 -11.83
N SER A 96 8.96 13.69 -11.13
CA SER A 96 9.97 14.73 -11.36
C SER A 96 11.38 14.23 -11.03
N GLY A 97 11.55 13.57 -9.88
CA GLY A 97 12.82 12.96 -9.49
C GLY A 97 13.25 11.87 -10.46
N MET A 98 12.30 11.09 -10.97
CA MET A 98 12.54 10.10 -12.03
C MET A 98 12.96 10.74 -13.36
N LYS A 99 12.49 11.94 -13.71
CA LYS A 99 12.98 12.69 -14.88
C LYS A 99 14.45 13.10 -14.72
N TYR A 100 14.84 13.57 -13.53
CA TYR A 100 16.24 13.93 -13.22
C TYR A 100 17.17 12.72 -13.02
N THR A 101 16.63 11.51 -12.94
CA THR A 101 17.37 10.28 -12.66
C THR A 101 16.88 9.13 -13.55
N SER A 102 16.96 7.87 -13.08
CA SER A 102 16.49 6.68 -13.79
C SER A 102 15.43 5.94 -12.98
N ALA A 103 14.61 5.12 -13.64
CA ALA A 103 13.59 4.29 -12.94
C ALA A 103 14.23 3.39 -11.87
N THR A 104 15.42 2.84 -12.16
CA THR A 104 16.19 2.02 -11.23
C THR A 104 16.69 2.81 -10.03
N PHE A 105 17.21 4.02 -10.24
CA PHE A 105 17.62 4.91 -9.14
C PHE A 105 16.42 5.32 -8.27
N THR A 106 15.30 5.70 -8.90
CA THR A 106 14.08 6.04 -8.18
C THR A 106 13.58 4.87 -7.34
N SER A 107 13.47 3.68 -7.94
CA SER A 107 13.06 2.48 -7.20
C SER A 107 14.02 2.13 -6.07
N ALA A 108 15.31 2.41 -6.22
CA ALA A 108 16.31 2.19 -5.18
C ALA A 108 16.09 3.09 -3.96
N MET A 109 15.85 4.38 -4.21
CA MET A 109 15.57 5.37 -3.18
C MET A 109 14.25 5.07 -2.46
N CYS A 110 13.25 4.52 -3.15
CA CYS A 110 11.99 4.10 -2.54
C CYS A 110 12.13 3.01 -1.49
N ASN A 111 13.28 2.34 -1.39
CA ASN A 111 13.54 1.38 -0.32
C ASN A 111 13.72 2.01 1.05
N VAL A 112 13.77 3.35 1.16
CA VAL A 112 13.70 4.05 2.45
C VAL A 112 12.26 4.12 2.97
N LEU A 113 11.24 3.88 2.13
CA LEU A 113 9.82 3.92 2.50
C LEU A 113 9.46 3.06 3.72
N PRO A 114 9.87 1.78 3.83
CA PRO A 114 9.56 0.97 5.01
C PRO A 114 10.09 1.58 6.31
N ALA A 115 11.26 2.23 6.27
CA ALA A 115 11.86 2.86 7.44
C ALA A 115 11.02 4.07 7.90
N PHE A 116 10.62 4.96 6.98
CA PHE A 116 9.73 6.07 7.31
C PHE A 116 8.37 5.58 7.82
N ALA A 117 7.78 4.57 7.17
CA ALA A 117 6.50 4.01 7.58
C ALA A 117 6.58 3.38 8.99
N PHE A 118 7.67 2.71 9.32
CA PHE A 118 7.89 2.16 10.66
C PHE A 118 8.00 3.26 11.73
N ILE A 119 8.79 4.32 11.47
CA ILE A 119 8.93 5.48 12.36
C ILE A 119 7.57 6.13 12.62
N PHE A 120 6.79 6.39 11.58
CA PHE A 120 5.46 6.95 11.74
C PHE A 120 4.49 5.98 12.44
N ALA A 121 4.51 4.69 12.11
CA ALA A 121 3.67 3.70 12.79
C ALA A 121 3.96 3.66 14.30
N TRP A 122 5.22 3.83 14.69
CA TRP A 122 5.60 3.96 16.10
C TRP A 122 5.09 5.27 16.72
N ILE A 123 5.34 6.43 16.09
CA ILE A 123 4.88 7.74 16.57
C ILE A 123 3.35 7.77 16.78
N PHE A 124 2.59 7.26 15.81
CA PHE A 124 1.13 7.22 15.86
C PHE A 124 0.58 5.99 16.61
N LYS A 125 1.43 5.21 17.28
CA LYS A 125 1.06 4.04 18.09
C LYS A 125 0.21 3.01 17.31
N LEU A 126 0.47 2.87 16.01
CA LEU A 126 -0.15 1.86 15.15
C LEU A 126 0.57 0.50 15.22
N GLU A 127 1.84 0.50 15.64
CA GLU A 127 2.61 -0.70 15.92
C GLU A 127 3.18 -0.59 17.35
N LYS A 128 2.94 -1.60 18.19
CA LYS A 128 3.61 -1.71 19.48
C LYS A 128 4.96 -2.39 19.25
N VAL A 129 6.05 -1.64 19.43
CA VAL A 129 7.40 -2.17 19.30
C VAL A 129 7.93 -2.44 20.70
N ASN A 130 7.83 -3.69 21.15
CA ASN A 130 8.56 -4.13 22.32
C ASN A 130 9.94 -4.62 21.85
N ILE A 131 10.98 -3.79 21.99
CA ILE A 131 12.34 -4.08 21.50
C ILE A 131 12.92 -5.34 22.18
N GLY A 132 12.38 -5.74 23.33
CA GLY A 132 12.77 -6.98 24.01
C GLY A 132 12.23 -8.27 23.35
N GLU A 133 11.24 -8.18 22.47
CA GLU A 133 10.61 -9.35 21.87
C GLU A 133 11.27 -9.74 20.53
N VAL A 134 11.66 -11.01 20.41
CA VAL A 134 12.38 -11.56 19.25
C VAL A 134 11.65 -11.32 17.92
N HIS A 135 10.32 -11.34 17.92
CA HIS A 135 9.54 -11.10 16.71
C HIS A 135 9.54 -9.61 16.30
N SER A 136 9.58 -8.68 17.26
CA SER A 136 9.69 -7.25 17.01
C SER A 136 11.09 -6.89 16.49
N GLN A 137 12.12 -7.51 17.04
CA GLN A 137 13.49 -7.42 16.53
C GLN A 137 13.60 -7.94 15.10
N ALA A 138 12.97 -9.08 14.78
CA ALA A 138 12.99 -9.66 13.43
C ALA A 138 12.37 -8.73 12.37
N LYS A 139 11.31 -7.98 12.70
CA LYS A 139 10.74 -6.97 11.79
C LYS A 139 11.70 -5.82 11.52
N ILE A 140 12.36 -5.30 12.56
CA ILE A 140 13.31 -4.19 12.45
C ILE A 140 14.54 -4.63 11.64
N ILE A 141 15.15 -5.74 12.05
CA ILE A 141 16.33 -6.31 11.37
C ILE A 141 15.99 -6.67 9.93
N GLY A 142 14.86 -7.35 9.69
CA GLY A 142 14.43 -7.70 8.34
C GLY A 142 14.18 -6.48 7.46
N THR A 143 13.67 -5.38 8.02
CA THR A 143 13.56 -4.10 7.31
C THR A 143 14.93 -3.56 6.94
N ILE A 144 15.86 -3.46 7.91
CA ILE A 144 17.24 -2.99 7.69
C ILE A 144 17.95 -3.86 6.62
N VAL A 145 17.81 -5.17 6.70
CA VAL A 145 18.38 -6.13 5.74
C VAL A 145 17.76 -5.93 4.35
N SER A 146 16.45 -5.71 4.25
CA SER A 146 15.79 -5.47 2.95
C SER A 146 16.27 -4.16 2.31
N VAL A 147 16.37 -3.08 3.10
CA VAL A 147 16.90 -1.79 2.62
C VAL A 147 18.37 -1.92 2.22
N GLY A 148 19.18 -2.62 3.03
CA GLY A 148 20.58 -2.91 2.72
C GLY A 148 20.74 -3.74 1.45
N GLY A 149 19.89 -4.75 1.23
CA GLY A 149 19.86 -5.55 0.00
C GLY A 149 19.52 -4.73 -1.24
N ALA A 150 18.59 -3.80 -1.12
CA ALA A 150 18.29 -2.82 -2.15
C ALA A 150 19.47 -1.89 -2.48
N MET A 151 20.15 -1.37 -1.46
CA MET A 151 21.37 -0.56 -1.66
C MET A 151 22.46 -1.39 -2.35
N LEU A 152 22.69 -2.63 -1.90
CA LEU A 152 23.62 -3.59 -2.50
C LEU A 152 23.32 -3.81 -3.98
N MET A 153 22.03 -4.00 -4.32
CA MET A 153 21.56 -4.18 -5.69
C MET A 153 21.88 -2.99 -6.60
N THR A 154 21.90 -1.76 -6.06
CA THR A 154 22.26 -0.56 -6.84
C THR A 154 23.72 -0.20 -6.90
N LEU A 155 24.41 -0.28 -5.76
CA LEU A 155 25.72 0.35 -5.58
C LEU A 155 26.85 -0.62 -5.92
N ILE A 156 26.64 -1.92 -5.74
CA ILE A 156 27.67 -2.90 -6.03
C ILE A 156 27.53 -3.39 -7.47
N LYS A 157 28.55 -3.05 -8.27
CA LYS A 157 28.77 -3.66 -9.57
C LYS A 157 29.61 -4.92 -9.37
N GLY A 158 29.22 -6.00 -10.02
CA GLY A 158 29.99 -7.25 -10.08
C GLY A 158 30.32 -7.59 -11.53
N PRO A 159 30.83 -8.81 -11.80
CA PRO A 159 30.97 -9.28 -13.18
C PRO A 159 29.61 -9.28 -13.90
N MET A 160 29.67 -9.03 -15.21
CA MET A 160 28.50 -9.10 -16.09
C MET A 160 28.03 -10.55 -16.17
N LEU A 161 26.74 -10.77 -15.96
CA LEU A 161 26.12 -12.07 -16.16
C LEU A 161 25.66 -12.14 -17.62
N GLN A 162 26.30 -13.01 -18.40
CA GLN A 162 25.87 -13.32 -19.75
C GLN A 162 24.63 -14.21 -19.67
N LEU A 163 23.46 -13.62 -19.92
CA LEU A 163 22.20 -14.34 -19.89
C LEU A 163 21.85 -14.84 -21.31
N PRO A 164 21.26 -16.04 -21.47
CA PRO A 164 21.02 -16.67 -22.78
C PRO A 164 20.19 -15.84 -23.76
N TRP A 165 19.36 -14.92 -23.27
CA TRP A 165 18.50 -14.05 -24.06
C TRP A 165 19.15 -12.71 -24.45
N ILE A 166 20.34 -12.41 -23.94
CA ILE A 166 21.12 -11.24 -24.35
C ILE A 166 21.95 -11.68 -25.56
N LYS A 167 21.42 -11.47 -26.77
CA LYS A 167 22.20 -11.66 -27.99
C LYS A 167 23.34 -10.65 -28.01
N SER A 168 24.55 -11.15 -28.22
CA SER A 168 25.77 -10.37 -28.42
C SER A 168 25.75 -9.72 -29.82
N ASP A 169 24.77 -8.87 -30.10
CA ASP A 169 24.88 -7.91 -31.19
C ASP A 169 25.37 -6.59 -30.60
N ASP A 170 26.54 -6.16 -31.07
CA ASP A 170 27.12 -4.86 -30.77
C ASP A 170 26.12 -3.72 -31.09
N ASP A 171 26.18 -2.64 -30.30
CA ASP A 171 25.56 -1.31 -30.51
C ASP A 171 24.12 -1.00 -30.05
N HIS A 172 23.46 -1.85 -29.27
CA HIS A 172 22.25 -1.45 -28.53
C HIS A 172 22.32 -1.73 -27.03
N ALA A 173 23.45 -1.36 -26.40
CA ALA A 173 23.34 -0.94 -25.02
C ALA A 173 22.44 0.30 -25.01
N PHE A 174 21.22 0.15 -24.49
CA PHE A 174 20.53 1.27 -23.84
C PHE A 174 21.44 1.64 -22.68
N SER A 175 22.49 2.39 -23.01
CA SER A 175 23.32 3.08 -22.05
C SER A 175 22.30 3.75 -21.15
N SER A 176 22.31 3.38 -19.87
CA SER A 176 21.55 4.07 -18.85
C SER A 176 22.02 5.51 -18.97
N ALA A 177 21.32 6.30 -19.79
CA ALA A 177 21.81 7.58 -20.25
C ALA A 177 22.01 8.36 -18.97
N ALA A 178 23.28 8.60 -18.66
CA ALA A 178 23.69 9.52 -17.64
C ALA A 178 23.31 10.90 -18.17
N THR A 179 22.02 11.20 -18.18
CA THR A 179 21.54 12.56 -18.35
C THR A 179 21.86 13.26 -17.05
N HIS A 180 23.08 13.78 -16.99
CA HIS A 180 23.56 14.68 -15.95
C HIS A 180 22.69 15.93 -15.92
N GLN A 181 21.55 15.87 -15.21
CA GLN A 181 20.90 17.07 -14.71
C GLN A 181 20.45 16.79 -13.27
N TYR A 182 21.35 17.12 -12.33
CA TYR A 182 21.10 17.23 -10.89
C TYR A 182 20.63 15.95 -10.17
N PRO A 183 21.45 14.88 -10.07
CA PRO A 183 21.10 13.66 -9.35
C PRO A 183 20.75 13.90 -7.88
N ILE A 184 21.38 14.89 -7.24
CA ILE A 184 21.07 15.32 -5.86
C ILE A 184 19.65 15.89 -5.77
N LYS A 185 19.26 16.75 -6.72
CA LYS A 185 17.89 17.30 -6.77
C LYS A 185 16.87 16.18 -6.91
N GLY A 186 17.10 15.25 -7.83
CA GLY A 186 16.24 14.07 -7.99
C GLY A 186 16.14 13.23 -6.72
N ALA A 187 17.26 12.94 -6.06
CA ALA A 187 17.29 12.18 -4.81
C ALA A 187 16.52 12.86 -3.67
N ILE A 188 16.65 14.19 -3.52
CA ILE A 188 15.91 14.97 -2.52
C ILE A 188 14.41 14.89 -2.80
N MET A 189 14.00 15.09 -4.06
CA MET A 189 12.59 15.01 -4.46
C MET A 189 11.99 13.64 -4.16
N ILE A 190 12.69 12.55 -4.53
CA ILE A 190 12.23 11.18 -4.28
C ILE A 190 12.16 10.89 -2.77
N THR A 191 13.13 11.35 -1.99
CA THR A 191 13.12 11.17 -0.52
C THR A 191 11.93 11.87 0.13
N ILE A 192 11.63 13.11 -0.27
CA ILE A 192 10.44 13.83 0.20
C ILE A 192 9.17 13.11 -0.26
N GLY A 193 9.14 12.59 -1.49
CA GLY A 193 8.04 11.76 -1.97
C GLY A 193 7.83 10.54 -1.08
N CYS A 194 8.88 9.77 -0.79
CA CYS A 194 8.81 8.60 0.09
C CYS A 194 8.34 8.94 1.51
N PHE A 195 8.76 10.09 2.05
CA PHE A 195 8.25 10.57 3.34
C PHE A 195 6.75 10.86 3.26
N SER A 196 6.30 11.53 2.20
CA SER A 196 4.88 11.82 1.96
C SER A 196 4.05 10.56 1.75
N TRP A 197 4.57 9.59 0.99
CA TRP A 197 3.93 8.28 0.79
C TRP A 197 3.83 7.51 2.11
N ALA A 198 4.88 7.48 2.92
CA ALA A 198 4.82 6.87 4.25
C ALA A 198 3.76 7.54 5.14
N ALA A 199 3.66 8.87 5.13
CA ALA A 199 2.63 9.60 5.86
C ALA A 199 1.21 9.26 5.34
N PHE A 200 1.04 9.14 4.02
CA PHE A 200 -0.20 8.69 3.39
C PHE A 200 -0.61 7.30 3.88
N ILE A 201 0.30 6.32 3.88
CA ILE A 201 0.01 4.95 4.33
C ILE A 201 -0.54 4.95 5.76
N ILE A 202 0.09 5.73 6.63
CA ILE A 202 -0.25 5.81 8.05
C ILE A 202 -1.58 6.54 8.25
N LEU A 203 -1.78 7.66 7.57
CA LEU A 203 -3.04 8.39 7.60
C LEU A 203 -4.17 7.54 7.00
N GLN A 204 -3.90 6.71 5.99
CA GLN A 204 -4.90 5.82 5.37
C GLN A 204 -5.31 4.74 6.37
N ALA A 205 -4.37 4.12 7.06
CA ALA A 205 -4.64 3.16 8.14
C ALA A 205 -5.48 3.78 9.27
N ILE A 206 -5.20 5.03 9.66
CA ILE A 206 -5.99 5.76 10.67
C ILE A 206 -7.40 6.07 10.14
N THR A 207 -7.51 6.52 8.90
CA THR A 207 -8.77 6.91 8.28
C THR A 207 -9.70 5.71 8.10
N LEU A 208 -9.16 4.53 7.75
CA LEU A 208 -9.92 3.29 7.62
C LEU A 208 -10.56 2.80 8.95
N LYS A 209 -10.08 3.28 10.11
CA LYS A 209 -10.75 3.02 11.40
C LYS A 209 -12.04 3.84 11.56
N SER A 210 -12.05 5.08 11.07
CA SER A 210 -13.21 5.98 11.15
C SER A 210 -14.12 5.91 9.91
N TYR A 211 -13.58 5.48 8.77
CA TYR A 211 -14.26 5.37 7.48
C TYR A 211 -13.97 3.98 6.87
N PRO A 212 -14.64 2.90 7.37
CA PRO A 212 -14.31 1.52 7.03
C PRO A 212 -14.89 1.06 5.69
N ALA A 213 -14.90 1.94 4.67
CA ALA A 213 -15.40 1.68 3.33
C ALA A 213 -14.25 1.89 2.32
N GLU A 214 -13.53 0.81 1.99
CA GLU A 214 -12.24 0.87 1.29
C GLU A 214 -12.38 1.38 -0.15
N LEU A 215 -13.37 0.90 -0.91
CA LEU A 215 -13.58 1.32 -2.30
C LEU A 215 -13.97 2.80 -2.35
N SER A 216 -14.82 3.23 -1.44
CA SER A 216 -15.27 4.62 -1.32
C SER A 216 -14.14 5.53 -0.89
N LEU A 217 -13.32 5.10 0.07
CA LEU A 217 -12.14 5.85 0.47
C LEU A 217 -11.17 6.01 -0.71
N THR A 218 -10.91 4.93 -1.46
CA THR A 218 -10.07 4.98 -2.66
C THR A 218 -10.63 5.93 -3.72
N ALA A 219 -11.93 5.85 -4.02
CA ALA A 219 -12.57 6.75 -4.98
C ALA A 219 -12.46 8.22 -4.55
N LEU A 220 -12.65 8.51 -3.25
CA LEU A 220 -12.55 9.85 -2.70
C LEU A 220 -11.11 10.38 -2.70
N ILE A 221 -10.12 9.56 -2.34
CA ILE A 221 -8.69 9.91 -2.44
C ILE A 221 -8.33 10.24 -3.88
N CYS A 222 -8.75 9.40 -4.84
CA CYS A 222 -8.46 9.64 -6.25
C CYS A 222 -9.18 10.88 -6.78
N LEU A 223 -10.42 11.14 -6.34
CA LEU A 223 -11.17 12.33 -6.75
C LEU A 223 -10.47 13.60 -6.24
N VAL A 224 -10.13 13.65 -4.95
CA VAL A 224 -9.40 14.77 -4.36
C VAL A 224 -8.04 14.92 -5.03
N GLY A 225 -7.29 13.83 -5.22
CA GLY A 225 -6.01 13.86 -5.92
C GLY A 225 -6.11 14.35 -7.35
N THR A 226 -7.22 14.09 -8.05
CA THR A 226 -7.49 14.66 -9.37
C THR A 226 -7.68 16.17 -9.27
N ILE A 227 -8.47 16.65 -8.31
CA ILE A 227 -8.76 18.08 -8.14
C ILE A 227 -7.49 18.85 -7.76
N GLU A 228 -6.77 18.40 -6.74
CA GLU A 228 -5.53 19.02 -6.28
C GLU A 228 -4.43 18.91 -7.34
N GLY A 229 -4.30 17.75 -7.98
CA GLY A 229 -3.40 17.55 -9.10
C GLY A 229 -3.70 18.49 -10.26
N CYS A 230 -4.97 18.73 -10.59
CA CYS A 230 -5.37 19.70 -11.61
C CYS A 230 -4.91 21.11 -11.25
N ILE A 231 -5.11 21.53 -10.00
CA ILE A 231 -4.66 22.86 -9.53
C ILE A 231 -3.15 23.00 -9.71
N VAL A 232 -2.38 21.99 -9.28
CA VAL A 232 -0.91 21.96 -9.46
C VAL A 232 -0.53 21.95 -10.93
N ALA A 233 -1.15 21.11 -11.75
CA ALA A 233 -0.82 21.01 -13.17
C ALA A 233 -1.13 22.30 -13.94
N VAL A 234 -2.25 22.96 -13.67
CA VAL A 234 -2.59 24.25 -14.28
C VAL A 234 -1.59 25.34 -13.84
N ALA A 235 -1.17 25.34 -12.58
CA ALA A 235 -0.17 26.29 -12.09
C ALA A 235 1.23 26.05 -12.68
N MET A 236 1.65 24.78 -12.78
CA MET A 236 2.99 24.40 -13.23
C MET A 236 3.16 24.42 -14.75
N GLU A 237 2.09 24.13 -15.50
CA GLU A 237 2.07 24.12 -16.97
C GLU A 237 1.34 25.37 -17.52
N ALA A 238 1.32 26.45 -16.73
CA ALA A 238 0.66 27.70 -17.10
C ALA A 238 1.19 28.22 -18.45
N GLY A 239 0.28 28.42 -19.40
CA GLY A 239 0.62 28.89 -20.75
C GLY A 239 0.95 27.80 -21.78
N ASN A 240 0.91 26.51 -21.42
CA ASN A 240 1.12 25.41 -22.36
C ASN A 240 -0.06 24.42 -22.37
N ALA A 241 -1.16 24.82 -23.03
CA ALA A 241 -2.36 23.98 -23.15
C ALA A 241 -2.11 22.66 -23.91
N ALA A 242 -1.10 22.60 -24.77
CA ALA A 242 -0.79 21.41 -25.57
C ALA A 242 -0.38 20.20 -24.71
N VAL A 243 0.09 20.43 -23.48
CA VAL A 243 0.48 19.37 -22.53
C VAL A 243 -0.71 18.49 -22.11
N TRP A 244 -1.92 19.04 -22.16
CA TRP A 244 -3.16 18.33 -21.88
C TRP A 244 -3.64 17.46 -23.05
N SER A 245 -3.02 17.59 -24.23
CA SER A 245 -3.37 16.76 -25.38
C SER A 245 -2.77 15.35 -25.22
N ILE A 246 -3.63 14.38 -24.89
CA ILE A 246 -3.28 12.96 -24.91
C ILE A 246 -3.78 12.32 -26.20
N HIS A 247 -2.86 11.65 -26.89
CA HIS A 247 -3.14 10.87 -28.08
C HIS A 247 -3.27 9.38 -27.72
N LEU A 248 -3.74 8.55 -28.65
CA LEU A 248 -3.78 7.08 -28.49
C LEU A 248 -2.37 6.47 -28.60
N ASP A 249 -1.48 6.87 -27.71
CA ASP A 249 -0.07 6.47 -27.67
C ASP A 249 0.33 5.94 -26.27
N ALA A 250 1.64 5.79 -26.04
CA ALA A 250 2.17 5.34 -24.77
C ALA A 250 1.80 6.25 -23.58
N LYS A 251 1.44 7.53 -23.81
CA LYS A 251 1.02 8.47 -22.76
C LYS A 251 -0.36 8.10 -22.22
N LEU A 252 -1.28 7.72 -23.11
CA LEU A 252 -2.59 7.21 -22.70
C LEU A 252 -2.45 5.86 -21.98
N LEU A 253 -1.61 4.95 -22.51
CA LEU A 253 -1.34 3.67 -21.85
C LEU A 253 -0.80 3.89 -20.43
N ALA A 254 0.15 4.82 -20.26
CA ALA A 254 0.67 5.18 -18.95
C ALA A 254 -0.41 5.68 -18.00
N ALA A 255 -1.26 6.61 -18.46
CA ALA A 255 -2.36 7.15 -17.65
C ALA A 255 -3.38 6.07 -17.26
N VAL A 256 -3.81 5.24 -18.21
CA VAL A 256 -4.84 4.21 -17.97
C VAL A 256 -4.30 3.08 -17.09
N TYR A 257 -3.13 2.54 -17.42
CA TYR A 257 -2.51 1.47 -16.63
C TYR A 257 -2.25 1.93 -15.20
N SER A 258 -1.61 3.09 -15.02
CA SER A 258 -1.31 3.60 -13.69
C SER A 258 -2.58 3.96 -12.90
N GLY A 259 -3.61 4.47 -13.57
CA GLY A 259 -4.89 4.80 -12.93
C GLY A 259 -5.62 3.56 -12.45
N VAL A 260 -5.79 2.57 -13.31
CA VAL A 260 -6.53 1.33 -12.97
C VAL A 260 -5.75 0.48 -11.98
N ILE A 261 -4.50 0.14 -12.30
CA ILE A 261 -3.72 -0.83 -11.52
C ILE A 261 -3.15 -0.19 -10.27
N CYS A 262 -2.52 0.98 -10.39
CA CYS A 262 -1.66 1.51 -9.33
C CYS A 262 -2.32 2.54 -8.41
N SER A 263 -3.44 3.14 -8.79
CA SER A 263 -4.22 4.01 -7.90
C SER A 263 -5.56 3.38 -7.54
N GLY A 264 -6.29 2.85 -8.52
CA GLY A 264 -7.59 2.22 -8.28
C GLY A 264 -7.47 0.91 -7.49
N ILE A 265 -6.93 -0.14 -8.14
CA ILE A 265 -6.79 -1.46 -7.51
C ILE A 265 -5.82 -1.39 -6.33
N ALA A 266 -4.66 -0.75 -6.51
CA ALA A 266 -3.65 -0.72 -5.47
C ALA A 266 -4.14 -0.05 -4.19
N TYR A 267 -4.75 1.14 -4.21
CA TYR A 267 -5.18 1.78 -2.94
C TYR A 267 -6.28 0.98 -2.25
N TYR A 268 -7.19 0.39 -3.02
CA TYR A 268 -8.22 -0.49 -2.48
C TYR A 268 -7.61 -1.72 -1.78
N VAL A 269 -6.80 -2.49 -2.52
CA VAL A 269 -6.16 -3.70 -2.00
C VAL A 269 -5.23 -3.38 -0.83
N GLN A 270 -4.49 -2.29 -0.94
CA GLN A 270 -3.63 -1.78 0.12
C GLN A 270 -4.43 -1.46 1.37
N GLY A 271 -5.55 -0.74 1.26
CA GLY A 271 -6.45 -0.46 2.37
C GLY A 271 -6.99 -1.72 3.03
N MET A 272 -7.41 -2.72 2.24
CA MET A 272 -7.84 -4.03 2.77
C MET A 272 -6.73 -4.74 3.54
N VAL A 273 -5.51 -4.76 3.00
CA VAL A 273 -4.36 -5.38 3.65
C VAL A 273 -3.98 -4.62 4.92
N MET A 274 -4.04 -3.29 4.93
CA MET A 274 -3.75 -2.49 6.13
C MET A 274 -4.70 -2.81 7.29
N LYS A 275 -6.00 -3.01 7.02
CA LYS A 275 -6.96 -3.38 8.08
C LYS A 275 -6.64 -4.75 8.69
N THR A 276 -6.05 -5.68 7.92
CA THR A 276 -5.82 -7.06 8.35
C THR A 276 -4.40 -7.31 8.89
N ARG A 277 -3.39 -6.62 8.35
CA ARG A 277 -1.96 -6.86 8.63
C ARG A 277 -1.22 -5.63 9.17
N GLY A 278 -1.85 -4.46 9.11
CA GLY A 278 -1.27 -3.18 9.50
C GLY A 278 -0.48 -2.49 8.38
N PRO A 279 -0.18 -1.18 8.53
CA PRO A 279 0.49 -0.38 7.51
C PRO A 279 1.94 -0.80 7.24
N VAL A 280 2.70 -1.18 8.28
CA VAL A 280 4.11 -1.60 8.15
C VAL A 280 4.24 -2.85 7.29
N PHE A 281 3.26 -3.76 7.34
CA PHE A 281 3.27 -4.97 6.53
C PHE A 281 3.25 -4.65 5.04
N VAL A 282 2.42 -3.69 4.61
CA VAL A 282 2.35 -3.27 3.20
C VAL A 282 3.69 -2.72 2.74
N THR A 283 4.25 -1.77 3.50
CA THR A 283 5.45 -1.04 3.07
C THR A 283 6.69 -1.91 3.04
N ALA A 284 6.77 -2.94 3.89
CA ALA A 284 7.88 -3.88 3.92
C ALA A 284 8.16 -4.53 2.56
N PHE A 285 7.13 -4.73 1.72
CA PHE A 285 7.27 -5.33 0.38
C PHE A 285 7.76 -4.38 -0.70
N SER A 286 7.88 -3.07 -0.45
CA SER A 286 8.32 -2.11 -1.48
C SER A 286 9.65 -2.49 -2.17
N PRO A 287 10.65 -3.10 -1.50
CA PRO A 287 11.88 -3.52 -2.18
C PRO A 287 11.69 -4.65 -3.20
N LEU A 288 10.60 -5.41 -3.11
CA LEU A 288 10.28 -6.42 -4.11
C LEU A 288 9.99 -5.81 -5.48
N SER A 289 9.40 -4.60 -5.54
CA SER A 289 9.19 -3.87 -6.81
C SER A 289 10.51 -3.66 -7.54
N MET A 290 11.58 -3.32 -6.81
CA MET A 290 12.91 -3.12 -7.40
C MET A 290 13.46 -4.40 -8.04
N VAL A 291 13.26 -5.56 -7.38
CA VAL A 291 13.65 -6.86 -7.92
C VAL A 291 12.89 -7.15 -9.22
N VAL A 292 11.56 -6.93 -9.23
CA VAL A 292 10.73 -7.13 -10.43
C VAL A 292 11.15 -6.19 -11.56
N ILE A 293 11.43 -4.92 -11.27
CA ILE A 293 11.92 -3.93 -12.26
C ILE A 293 13.20 -4.43 -12.92
N ALA A 294 14.18 -4.91 -12.16
CA ALA A 294 15.44 -5.38 -12.73
C ALA A 294 15.28 -6.64 -13.58
N ILE A 295 14.32 -7.51 -13.23
CA ILE A 295 13.98 -8.69 -14.04
C ILE A 295 13.34 -8.24 -15.36
N PHE A 296 12.32 -7.39 -15.30
CA PHE A 296 11.63 -6.89 -16.50
C PHE A 296 12.54 -6.02 -17.37
N SER A 297 13.43 -5.21 -16.79
CA SER A 297 14.39 -4.42 -17.58
C SER A 297 15.39 -5.31 -18.31
N SER A 298 15.81 -6.43 -17.71
CA SER A 298 16.68 -7.40 -18.39
C SER A 298 15.97 -8.11 -19.56
N PHE A 299 14.70 -8.50 -19.40
CA PHE A 299 13.96 -9.19 -20.46
C PHE A 299 13.49 -8.27 -21.59
N ILE A 300 12.99 -7.07 -21.24
CA ILE A 300 12.32 -6.18 -22.20
C ILE A 300 13.31 -5.19 -22.81
N LEU A 301 14.26 -4.67 -22.03
CA LEU A 301 15.24 -3.67 -22.48
C LEU A 301 16.62 -4.26 -22.74
N SER A 302 16.78 -5.59 -22.64
CA SER A 302 18.07 -6.28 -22.78
C SER A 302 19.16 -5.71 -21.87
N GLU A 303 18.80 -5.18 -20.70
CA GLU A 303 19.77 -4.65 -19.76
C GLU A 303 20.68 -5.75 -19.21
N ILE A 304 21.99 -5.47 -19.23
CA ILE A 304 23.02 -6.33 -18.65
C ILE A 304 22.82 -6.40 -17.14
N LEU A 305 22.64 -7.61 -16.61
CA LEU A 305 22.58 -7.85 -15.17
C LEU A 305 23.98 -8.07 -14.61
N TYR A 306 24.27 -7.37 -13.51
CA TYR A 306 25.51 -7.53 -12.76
C TYR A 306 25.29 -8.45 -11.57
N LEU A 307 26.32 -9.20 -11.18
CA LEU A 307 26.25 -10.10 -10.01
C LEU A 307 25.77 -9.40 -8.73
N GLY A 308 26.16 -8.14 -8.51
CA GLY A 308 25.70 -7.36 -7.36
C GLY A 308 24.18 -7.15 -7.32
N ARG A 309 23.50 -7.08 -8.47
CA ARG A 309 22.04 -7.01 -8.53
C ARG A 309 21.39 -8.32 -8.01
N VAL A 310 21.98 -9.47 -8.36
CA VAL A 310 21.47 -10.78 -7.93
C VAL A 310 21.67 -10.98 -6.43
N ILE A 311 22.85 -10.67 -5.90
CA ILE A 311 23.12 -10.78 -4.47
C ILE A 311 22.20 -9.84 -3.70
N GLY A 312 22.03 -8.59 -4.14
CA GLY A 312 21.08 -7.65 -3.55
C GLY A 312 19.65 -8.17 -3.52
N ALA A 313 19.17 -8.77 -4.61
CA ALA A 313 17.85 -9.39 -4.66
C ALA A 313 17.68 -10.55 -3.66
N ILE A 314 18.69 -11.41 -3.50
CA ILE A 314 18.68 -12.48 -2.48
C ILE A 314 18.57 -11.89 -1.07
N VAL A 315 19.35 -10.84 -0.77
CA VAL A 315 19.32 -10.16 0.53
C VAL A 315 17.95 -9.52 0.80
N ILE A 316 17.31 -8.94 -0.23
CA ILE A 316 15.92 -8.44 -0.11
C ILE A 316 14.96 -9.56 0.28
N VAL A 317 15.03 -10.72 -0.38
CA VAL A 317 14.15 -11.87 -0.07
C VAL A 317 14.36 -12.36 1.36
N VAL A 318 15.61 -12.41 1.84
CA VAL A 318 15.92 -12.77 3.23
C VAL A 318 15.35 -11.73 4.21
N GLY A 319 15.53 -10.44 3.93
CA GLY A 319 14.99 -9.38 4.78
C GLY A 319 13.46 -9.41 4.85
N LEU A 320 12.78 -9.62 3.72
CA LEU A 320 11.34 -9.82 3.66
C LEU A 320 10.93 -11.04 4.49
N TYR A 321 11.60 -12.17 4.33
CA TYR A 321 11.32 -13.38 5.11
C TYR A 321 11.36 -13.11 6.62
N LEU A 322 12.36 -12.38 7.11
CA LEU A 322 12.46 -12.02 8.53
C LEU A 322 11.28 -11.16 9.01
N VAL A 323 10.85 -10.18 8.21
CA VAL A 323 9.67 -9.34 8.51
C VAL A 323 8.40 -10.19 8.56
N LEU A 324 8.20 -11.06 7.58
CA LEU A 324 7.02 -11.93 7.51
C LEU A 324 7.00 -12.96 8.63
N TRP A 325 8.15 -13.52 8.98
CA TRP A 325 8.29 -14.41 10.12
C TRP A 325 7.94 -13.70 11.43
N GLY A 326 8.47 -12.50 11.67
CA GLY A 326 8.13 -11.67 12.82
C GLY A 326 6.62 -11.41 12.92
N LYS A 327 6.00 -10.95 11.82
CA LYS A 327 4.54 -10.70 11.76
C LYS A 327 3.69 -11.97 11.91
N SER A 328 4.16 -13.12 11.44
CA SER A 328 3.44 -14.40 11.61
C SER A 328 3.35 -14.81 13.08
N LYS A 329 4.32 -14.40 13.91
CA LYS A 329 4.35 -14.66 15.35
C LYS A 329 3.38 -13.76 16.12
N ASP A 330 3.25 -12.47 15.76
CA ASP A 330 2.23 -11.57 16.34
C ASP A 330 0.81 -12.13 16.24
N GLN A 331 0.48 -12.72 15.09
CA GLN A 331 -0.86 -13.26 14.86
C GLN A 331 -1.13 -14.52 15.69
N ARG A 332 -0.09 -15.30 15.98
CA ARG A 332 -0.22 -16.48 16.85
C ARG A 332 -0.40 -16.06 18.30
N SER A 333 0.37 -15.08 18.79
CA SER A 333 0.19 -14.57 20.16
C SER A 333 -1.16 -13.90 20.34
N SER A 334 -1.57 -13.01 19.42
CA SER A 334 -2.89 -12.35 19.51
C SER A 334 -4.07 -13.33 19.49
N ASN A 335 -3.99 -14.41 18.68
CA ASN A 335 -5.01 -15.46 18.70
C ASN A 335 -4.99 -16.31 19.98
N GLN A 336 -3.83 -16.50 20.60
CA GLN A 336 -3.72 -17.20 21.89
C GLN A 336 -4.28 -16.35 23.03
N ASP A 337 -4.04 -15.04 23.02
CA ASP A 337 -4.58 -14.12 24.02
C ASP A 337 -6.12 -14.08 23.97
N ILE A 338 -6.71 -13.98 22.76
CA ILE A 338 -8.17 -14.02 22.57
C ILE A 338 -8.77 -15.36 23.03
N GLN A 339 -8.07 -16.48 22.80
CA GLN A 339 -8.51 -17.80 23.26
C GLN A 339 -8.42 -17.96 24.79
N MET A 340 -7.41 -17.36 25.43
CA MET A 340 -7.27 -17.37 26.89
C MET A 340 -8.30 -16.46 27.57
N GLU A 341 -8.58 -15.27 27.03
CA GLU A 341 -9.66 -14.39 27.53
C GLU A 341 -11.03 -15.07 27.41
N GLY A 342 -11.36 -15.63 26.23
CA GLY A 342 -12.63 -16.35 26.04
C GLY A 342 -12.77 -17.61 26.91
N SER A 343 -11.66 -18.26 27.30
CA SER A 343 -11.68 -19.39 28.23
C SER A 343 -11.76 -18.96 29.70
N ASN A 344 -11.32 -17.75 30.05
CA ASN A 344 -11.40 -17.23 31.41
C ASN A 344 -12.78 -16.64 31.71
N ASP A 345 -13.44 -16.04 30.72
CA ASP A 345 -14.85 -15.61 30.83
C ASP A 345 -15.80 -16.80 31.05
N LEU A 346 -15.49 -17.97 30.47
CA LEU A 346 -16.26 -19.21 30.71
C LEU A 346 -15.96 -19.86 32.07
N LYS A 347 -14.86 -19.50 32.73
CA LYS A 347 -14.47 -19.98 34.07
C LYS A 347 -14.88 -19.03 35.20
N MET A 348 -15.36 -17.83 34.88
CA MET A 348 -15.89 -16.84 35.84
C MET A 348 -17.41 -16.93 36.04
N VAL A 349 -18.01 -18.11 35.89
CA VAL A 349 -19.30 -18.40 36.54
C VAL A 349 -18.95 -19.00 37.91
N PRO A 350 -19.15 -18.28 39.04
CA PRO A 350 -18.93 -18.89 40.34
C PRO A 350 -19.95 -20.03 40.48
N ALA A 351 -19.45 -21.23 40.78
CA ALA A 351 -20.29 -22.32 41.25
C ALA A 351 -20.99 -21.83 42.53
N ILE A 352 -22.28 -21.54 42.43
CA ILE A 352 -23.12 -21.26 43.58
C ILE A 352 -23.30 -22.60 44.29
N ASP A 353 -22.54 -22.78 45.37
CA ASP A 353 -22.67 -23.90 46.30
C ASP A 353 -24.02 -23.74 47.02
N GLU A 354 -24.93 -24.69 46.80
CA GLU A 354 -26.22 -24.78 47.46
C GLU A 354 -26.01 -25.20 48.91
N THR A 355 -25.75 -24.25 49.80
CA THR A 355 -26.25 -24.35 51.18
C THR A 355 -26.22 -23.02 51.94
N THR A 356 -27.42 -22.59 52.34
CA THR A 356 -27.75 -21.91 53.61
C THR A 356 -28.00 -20.39 53.60
N LYS A 357 -29.26 -20.07 53.93
CA LYS A 357 -29.84 -18.87 54.58
C LYS A 357 -30.23 -17.65 53.73
N ILE A 358 -31.49 -17.73 53.28
CA ILE A 358 -32.57 -16.71 53.28
C ILE A 358 -32.17 -15.32 53.83
N SER A 359 -32.25 -14.31 52.98
CA SER A 359 -32.74 -12.97 53.35
C SER A 359 -33.42 -12.33 52.15
N ASN A 360 -34.69 -11.99 52.31
CA ASN A 360 -35.54 -11.33 51.32
C ASN A 360 -35.06 -9.90 51.05
N GLN A 361 -34.92 -9.51 49.78
CA GLN A 361 -35.54 -8.28 49.22
C GLN A 361 -35.22 -8.11 47.71
N GLU A 362 -36.30 -8.11 46.93
CA GLU A 362 -36.55 -7.58 45.58
C GLU A 362 -35.38 -7.41 44.57
N LEU A 363 -35.38 -8.27 43.55
CA LEU A 363 -34.87 -7.92 42.22
C LEU A 363 -35.98 -8.22 41.19
N VAL A 364 -36.58 -7.16 40.65
CA VAL A 364 -37.58 -7.23 39.59
C VAL A 364 -36.89 -7.64 38.29
N VAL A 365 -37.18 -8.85 37.81
CA VAL A 365 -36.81 -9.31 36.47
C VAL A 365 -38.02 -9.14 35.57
N LEU A 366 -37.92 -8.24 34.59
CA LEU A 366 -38.87 -8.11 33.49
C LEU A 366 -38.69 -9.31 32.54
N ASP A 367 -39.61 -10.26 32.61
CA ASP A 367 -39.70 -11.40 31.70
C ASP A 367 -40.30 -10.95 30.36
N LEU A 368 -39.50 -11.05 29.30
CA LEU A 368 -39.88 -10.76 27.92
C LEU A 368 -39.94 -12.07 27.11
N THR A 369 -40.72 -13.06 27.55
CA THR A 369 -41.13 -14.16 26.68
C THR A 369 -42.46 -14.79 27.10
N SER A 370 -43.57 -14.34 26.54
CA SER A 370 -44.75 -15.20 26.36
C SER A 370 -45.49 -14.85 25.08
N ASN A 371 -45.25 -15.68 24.06
CA ASN A 371 -46.03 -15.75 22.83
C ASN A 371 -47.34 -16.51 23.11
N LYS A 372 -48.50 -15.91 22.87
CA LYS A 372 -49.70 -16.64 22.42
C LYS A 372 -50.71 -15.72 21.72
N VAL A 373 -51.03 -16.14 20.50
CA VAL A 373 -51.98 -15.57 19.53
C VAL A 373 -53.39 -16.09 19.84
N THR A 374 -54.44 -15.28 19.61
CA THR A 374 -55.66 -15.70 18.88
C THR A 374 -56.56 -14.50 18.51
N PRO A 375 -57.32 -14.59 17.39
CA PRO A 375 -58.11 -13.51 16.80
C PRO A 375 -59.62 -13.63 17.12
N THR A 376 -60.34 -12.50 17.03
CA THR A 376 -61.82 -12.32 16.92
C THR A 376 -62.05 -10.79 16.97
N ASP A 377 -63.02 -10.12 16.38
CA ASP A 377 -64.03 -10.33 15.33
C ASP A 377 -64.66 -8.93 15.09
N GLU A 378 -65.46 -8.80 14.05
CA GLU A 378 -66.22 -7.63 13.58
C GLU A 378 -67.20 -6.96 14.59
N TYR A 379 -67.81 -5.87 14.11
CA TYR A 379 -68.93 -5.01 14.58
C TYR A 379 -68.48 -3.79 15.42
N VAL A 380 -68.63 -2.54 14.98
CA VAL A 380 -69.75 -1.84 14.29
C VAL A 380 -69.25 -0.90 13.20
#